data_AF-R4WNZ4-F1
#
_entry.id   AF-R4WNZ4-F1
#
_cell.length_a   1.000
_cell.length_b   1.000
_cell.length_c   1.000
_cell.angle_alpha   90.00
_cell.angle_beta   90.00
_cell.angle_gamma   90.00
#
_symmetry.space_group_name_H-M   'P 1'
#
loop_
_entity.id
_entity.type
_entity.pdbx_description
1 polymer ?
#
loop_
_entity_poly.entity_id
_entity_poly.type
_entity_poly.pdbx_seq_one_letter_code
_entity_poly.pdbx_strand_id
1 'polypeptide(L)' 'MAASFYYGDGPYPEPMQMTEAEIDDAIQGFVQAAQRAVNIAGFSGVEIHGANGYRLDQFLSAHTNLRHDR' A
#
# COMPACT_ATOMS: atom_id res chain seq x y z
N MET A 1 -24.22 6.02 7.23
CA MET A 1 -23.72 5.73 5.87
C MET A 1 -23.75 4.23 5.65
N ALA A 2 -24.16 3.75 4.48
CA ALA A 2 -24.22 2.31 4.20
C ALA A 2 -22.80 1.75 4.01
N ALA A 3 -22.55 0.54 4.54
CA ALA A 3 -21.25 -0.14 4.43
C ALA A 3 -20.80 -0.33 2.96
N SER A 4 -21.77 -0.48 2.05
CA SER A 4 -21.53 -0.59 0.61
C SER A 4 -20.83 0.62 0.00
N PHE A 5 -20.94 1.81 0.60
CA PHE A 5 -20.23 3.00 0.12
C PHE A 5 -18.70 2.89 0.27
N TYR A 6 -18.24 2.22 1.33
CA TYR A 6 -16.80 2.08 1.62
C TYR A 6 -16.21 0.75 1.14
N TYR A 7 -17.02 -0.32 1.16
CA TYR A 7 -16.52 -1.68 0.94
C TYR A 7 -17.00 -2.32 -0.36
N GLY A 8 -17.90 -1.64 -1.11
CA GLY A 8 -18.55 -2.22 -2.27
C GLY A 8 -19.56 -3.30 -1.91
N ASP A 9 -20.00 -4.06 -2.91
CA ASP A 9 -20.94 -5.15 -2.77
C ASP A 9 -20.28 -6.49 -3.13
N GLY A 10 -20.56 -7.53 -2.32
CA GLY A 10 -19.99 -8.87 -2.51
C GLY A 10 -18.65 -9.09 -1.79
N PRO A 11 -18.04 -10.27 -1.96
CA PRO A 11 -16.75 -10.60 -1.35
C PRO A 11 -15.62 -9.81 -2.03
N TYR A 12 -14.54 -9.56 -1.28
CA TYR A 12 -13.32 -9.00 -1.86
C TYR A 12 -12.73 -9.95 -2.91
N PRO A 13 -12.23 -9.43 -4.04
CA PRO A 13 -11.52 -10.25 -5.00
C PRO A 13 -10.22 -10.77 -4.41
N GLU A 14 -9.79 -11.94 -4.86
CA GLU A 14 -8.49 -12.51 -4.51
C GLU A 14 -7.38 -11.58 -5.02
N PRO A 15 -6.42 -11.16 -4.18
CA PRO A 15 -5.35 -10.27 -4.60
C PRO A 15 -4.35 -10.99 -5.51
N MET A 16 -3.69 -10.23 -6.38
CA MET A 16 -2.58 -10.74 -7.19
C MET A 16 -1.24 -10.46 -6.50
N GLN A 17 -0.38 -11.46 -6.44
CA GLN A 17 0.98 -11.30 -5.95
C GLN A 17 1.76 -10.36 -6.90
N MET A 18 2.30 -9.25 -6.36
CA MET A 18 3.11 -8.31 -7.13
C MET A 18 4.38 -8.95 -7.70
N THR A 19 4.83 -8.51 -8.86
CA THR A 19 6.17 -8.80 -9.38
C THR A 19 7.21 -7.88 -8.76
N GLU A 20 8.50 -8.21 -8.88
CA GLU A 20 9.59 -7.32 -8.43
C GLU A 20 9.51 -5.93 -9.11
N ALA A 21 9.17 -5.88 -10.39
CA ALA A 21 9.00 -4.62 -11.12
C ALA A 21 7.85 -3.76 -10.53
N GLU A 22 6.73 -4.40 -10.17
CA GLU A 22 5.62 -3.68 -9.53
C GLU A 22 5.96 -3.23 -8.10
N ILE A 23 6.84 -3.95 -7.41
CA ILE A 23 7.37 -3.53 -6.10
C ILE A 23 8.25 -2.28 -6.29
N ASP A 24 9.15 -2.28 -7.27
CA ASP A 24 9.97 -1.11 -7.60
C ASP A 24 9.10 0.11 -7.97
N ASP A 25 8.06 -0.09 -8.78
CA ASP A 25 7.10 0.96 -9.13
C ASP A 25 6.36 1.49 -7.88
N ALA A 26 5.99 0.62 -6.95
CA ALA A 26 5.36 1.04 -5.70
C ALA A 26 6.31 1.86 -4.83
N ILE A 27 7.59 1.48 -4.75
CA ILE A 27 8.63 2.25 -4.04
C ILE A 27 8.75 3.65 -4.66
N GLN A 28 8.83 3.74 -5.99
CA GLN A 28 8.86 5.03 -6.68
C GLN A 28 7.59 5.85 -6.43
N GLY A 29 6.43 5.18 -6.34
CA GLY A 29 5.17 5.80 -5.94
C GLY A 29 5.25 6.50 -4.58
N PHE A 30 5.81 5.83 -3.56
CA PHE A 30 6.02 6.42 -2.24
C PHE A 30 6.98 7.62 -2.28
N VAL A 31 8.09 7.50 -3.01
CA VAL A 31 9.07 8.60 -3.16
C VAL A 31 8.41 9.83 -3.77
N GLN A 32 7.69 9.65 -4.88
CA GLN A 32 7.02 10.77 -5.55
C GLN A 32 5.91 11.37 -4.68
N ALA A 33 5.17 10.55 -3.93
CA ALA A 33 4.16 11.04 -3.00
C ALA A 33 4.78 11.90 -1.89
N ALA A 34 5.90 11.45 -1.30
CA ALA A 34 6.63 12.21 -0.29
C ALA A 34 7.18 13.53 -0.84
N GLN A 35 7.77 13.51 -2.04
CA GLN A 35 8.25 14.72 -2.71
C GLN A 35 7.12 15.71 -2.97
N ARG A 36 5.95 15.25 -3.45
CA ARG A 36 4.77 16.10 -3.65
C ARG A 36 4.27 16.69 -2.33
N ALA A 37 4.22 15.89 -1.26
CA ALA A 37 3.77 16.34 0.04
C ALA A 37 4.65 17.48 0.59
N VAL A 38 5.98 17.32 0.55
CA VAL A 38 6.90 18.31 1.10
C VAL A 38 7.08 19.51 0.16
N ASN A 39 7.41 19.26 -1.11
CA ASN A 39 7.85 20.32 -2.02
C ASN A 39 6.72 21.12 -2.67
N ILE A 40 5.52 20.53 -2.79
CA ILE A 40 4.37 21.17 -3.46
C ILE A 40 3.28 21.52 -2.46
N ALA A 41 2.91 20.59 -1.57
CA ALA A 41 1.84 20.82 -0.60
C ALA A 41 2.32 21.49 0.70
N GLY A 42 3.63 21.60 0.93
CA GLY A 42 4.19 22.32 2.08
C GLY A 42 4.08 21.57 3.41
N PHE A 43 3.89 20.25 3.41
CA PHE A 43 3.95 19.45 4.63
C PHE A 43 5.37 19.45 5.22
N SER A 44 5.49 19.49 6.54
CA SER A 44 6.78 19.43 7.23
C SER A 44 7.44 18.05 7.19
N GLY A 45 6.68 17.02 6.82
CA GLY A 45 7.15 15.65 6.71
C GLY A 45 6.01 14.72 6.30
N VAL A 46 6.32 13.44 6.20
CA VAL A 46 5.36 12.37 5.88
C VAL A 46 5.55 11.20 6.83
N GLU A 47 4.46 10.51 7.13
CA GLU A 47 4.48 9.21 7.80
C GLU A 47 4.08 8.13 6.79
N ILE A 48 4.81 7.01 6.78
CA ILE A 48 4.50 5.88 5.92
C ILE A 48 3.55 4.96 6.68
N HIS A 49 2.35 4.76 6.15
CA HIS A 49 1.38 3.87 6.78
C HIS A 49 1.76 2.39 6.56
N GLY A 50 2.43 1.81 7.56
CA GLY A 50 2.89 0.43 7.57
C GLY A 50 2.08 -0.52 8.46
N ALA A 51 0.79 -0.27 8.69
CA ALA A 51 -0.01 -0.98 9.69
C ALA A 51 -1.43 -1.29 9.19
N ASN A 52 -2.26 -1.87 10.06
CA ASN A 52 -3.71 -2.09 9.88
C ASN A 52 -4.09 -2.95 8.65
N GLY A 53 -3.23 -3.90 8.26
CA GLY A 53 -3.51 -4.84 7.18
C GLY A 53 -3.38 -4.25 5.77
N TYR A 54 -2.83 -3.04 5.61
CA TYR A 54 -2.53 -2.47 4.30
C TYR A 54 -1.23 -3.03 3.72
N ARG A 55 -0.89 -2.63 2.49
CA ARG A 55 0.16 -3.26 1.67
C ARG A 55 1.47 -3.54 2.41
N LEU A 56 2.05 -2.59 3.13
CA LEU A 56 3.33 -2.82 3.83
C LEU A 56 3.17 -3.83 4.97
N ASP A 57 2.08 -3.76 5.73
CA ASP A 57 1.77 -4.73 6.79
C ASP A 57 1.55 -6.15 6.21
N GLN A 58 0.93 -6.22 5.02
CA GLN A 58 0.77 -7.49 4.29
C GLN A 58 2.13 -8.11 3.91
N PHE A 59 3.13 -7.30 3.57
CA PHE A 59 4.49 -7.77 3.29
C PHE A 59 5.25 -8.17 4.58
N LEU A 60 4.97 -7.52 5.72
CA LEU A 60 5.68 -7.76 6.98
C LEU A 60 5.18 -8.99 7.74
N SER A 61 3.93 -9.40 7.55
CA SER A 61 3.33 -10.54 8.26
C SER A 61 3.53 -11.86 7.52
N ALA A 62 4.05 -12.88 8.21
CA ALA A 62 4.18 -14.25 7.68
C ALA A 62 2.83 -14.93 7.37
N HIS A 63 1.71 -14.38 7.86
CA HIS A 63 0.37 -14.91 7.55
C HIS A 63 -0.13 -14.48 6.16
N THR A 64 0.34 -13.33 5.67
CA THR A 64 -0.13 -12.71 4.43
C THR A 64 0.95 -12.70 3.35
N ASN A 65 2.23 -12.62 3.73
CA ASN A 65 3.34 -12.72 2.82
C ASN A 65 3.82 -14.17 2.72
N LEU A 66 3.39 -14.86 1.66
CA LEU A 66 3.79 -16.23 1.34
C LEU A 66 4.86 -16.28 0.23
N ARG A 67 5.53 -15.15 -0.02
CA ARG A 67 6.56 -15.05 -1.06
C ARG A 67 7.83 -15.80 -0.65
N HIS A 68 8.60 -16.21 -1.66
CA HIS A 68 9.90 -16.87 -1.52
C HIS A 68 11.02 -16.16 -2.29
N ASP A 69 10.73 -14.97 -2.82
CA ASP A 69 11.71 -14.10 -3.43
C ASP A 69 12.36 -13.18 -2.37
N ARG A 70 13.14 -12.20 -2.84
CA ARG A 70 13.98 -11.33 -2.00
C ARG A 70 13.19 -10.28 -1.24
#